data_AF-A0A6A4B3I9-F1
#
_entry.id   AF-A0A6A4B3I9-F1
#
_cell.length_a   1.000
_cell.length_b   1.000
_cell.length_c   1.000
_cell.angle_alpha   90.00
_cell.angle_beta   90.00
_cell.angle_gamma   90.00
#
_symmetry.space_group_name_H-M   'P 1'
#
loop_
_entity.id
_entity.type
_entity.pdbx_description
1 polymer ?
#
loop_
_entity_poly.entity_id
_entity_poly.type
_entity_poly.pdbx_seq_one_letter_code
_entity_poly.pdbx_strand_id
1 'polypeptide(L)'
;MTPVTYFGERVAAVTHLCAGSHACPESCQIDGICEQKVHLKKSARTYAGARGTFEYIYQEMNGCKKQCAHVLPSGDKDHAGCDHSCLAQSASGEDGEQIMVHYCDVRCPSCNYYCSKHFGHMGLHATSHGNMRQTYFMAKTNDIDIEDRKYQVGERGIAEMCNLFCSKMGRGHTHYLPCESKGGEKCVYTADASEDHRRHCVDELFPPPGRDMDELLHAQFWSTIEWEDPCNDEERAEFAKCRFQCNAPEHDGSDGTPSFCVLGAWHKAELKPEGGDDGFSYVDGHKFECVHAVDTGKFHNIFVLDSSGSMSGQPWQDLLCACSEFGISRLKDGGEDDLVSYVTFDHESVIFCEGERLPDALQMTVPFSGGGTSFVEGLRAANEVLSRNDFDEFKAVMIFFSDGQPQDIELGIAMAQHIRSTYAKYDLKAF
;
A
#
# COMPACT_ATOMS: atom_id res chain seq x y z
N MET A 1 -83.32 35.54 36.07
CA MET A 1 -82.03 36.27 36.02
C MET A 1 -80.99 35.29 35.52
N THR A 2 -80.44 35.62 34.35
CA THR A 2 -79.48 34.89 33.52
C THR A 2 -78.12 34.69 34.19
N PRO A 3 -77.46 33.54 34.03
CA PRO A 3 -76.02 33.44 34.24
C PRO A 3 -75.28 33.87 32.97
N VAL A 4 -74.32 34.78 33.15
CA VAL A 4 -73.42 35.31 32.15
C VAL A 4 -72.40 34.24 31.77
N THR A 5 -72.37 33.83 30.50
CA THR A 5 -71.30 33.01 29.92
C THR A 5 -70.19 33.91 29.39
N TYR A 6 -68.98 33.71 29.90
CA TYR A 6 -67.76 34.33 29.39
C TYR A 6 -67.51 33.83 27.95
N PHE A 7 -67.57 34.74 26.98
CA PHE A 7 -67.11 34.47 25.62
C PHE A 7 -65.58 34.44 25.62
N GLY A 8 -65.01 33.28 25.31
CA GLY A 8 -63.59 33.16 24.98
C GLY A 8 -63.29 34.03 23.75
N GLU A 9 -62.24 34.85 23.86
CA GLU A 9 -61.66 35.58 22.75
C GLU A 9 -61.30 34.59 21.64
N ARG A 10 -62.05 34.65 20.53
CA ARG A 10 -61.61 34.11 19.25
C ARG A 10 -60.38 34.90 18.83
N VAL A 11 -59.21 34.29 18.96
CA VAL A 11 -57.99 34.76 18.28
C VAL A 11 -58.35 34.87 16.80
N ALA A 12 -58.42 36.09 16.28
CA ALA A 12 -58.71 36.33 14.88
C ALA A 12 -57.61 35.67 14.05
N ALA A 13 -58.00 34.73 13.18
CA ALA A 13 -57.09 34.11 12.24
C ALA A 13 -56.46 35.23 11.39
N VAL A 14 -55.15 35.40 11.48
CA VAL A 14 -54.40 36.39 10.71
C VAL A 14 -54.45 35.97 9.25
N THR A 15 -55.38 36.55 8.49
CA THR A 15 -55.50 36.31 7.04
C THR A 15 -54.29 36.88 6.33
N HIS A 16 -53.60 36.06 5.54
CA HIS A 16 -52.46 36.50 4.75
C HIS A 16 -52.96 37.35 3.58
N LEU A 17 -52.54 38.62 3.52
CA LEU A 17 -52.99 39.55 2.50
C LEU A 17 -52.19 39.35 1.19
N CYS A 18 -52.49 38.29 0.44
CA CYS A 18 -52.07 38.12 -0.94
C CYS A 18 -53.27 38.24 -1.89
N ALA A 19 -53.02 38.68 -3.14
CA ALA A 19 -54.05 38.98 -4.12
C ALA A 19 -54.33 37.82 -5.11
N GLY A 20 -53.69 36.67 -4.93
CA GLY A 20 -53.83 35.49 -5.80
C GLY A 20 -53.23 34.22 -5.21
N SER A 21 -53.46 33.09 -5.88
CA SER A 21 -52.80 31.82 -5.55
C SER A 21 -51.31 31.91 -5.85
N HIS A 22 -50.50 31.23 -5.03
CA HIS A 22 -49.05 31.26 -5.11
C HIS A 22 -48.46 29.90 -4.73
N ALA A 23 -47.24 29.61 -5.17
CA ALA A 23 -46.55 28.39 -4.78
C ALA A 23 -46.22 28.40 -3.29
N CYS A 24 -46.35 27.25 -2.63
CA CYS A 24 -45.89 27.07 -1.25
C CYS A 24 -44.38 27.39 -1.16
N PRO A 25 -43.93 28.28 -0.27
CA PRO A 25 -42.52 28.70 -0.20
C PRO A 25 -41.59 27.65 0.42
N GLU A 26 -42.15 26.61 1.04
CA GLU A 26 -41.40 25.61 1.78
C GLU A 26 -40.69 24.60 0.87
N SER A 27 -39.61 24.02 1.37
CA SER A 27 -38.86 22.98 0.66
C SER A 27 -39.52 21.61 0.87
N CYS A 28 -39.32 20.70 -0.10
CA CYS A 28 -39.74 19.31 0.04
C CYS A 28 -39.17 18.68 1.32
N GLN A 29 -40.06 18.09 2.12
CA GLN A 29 -39.77 17.39 3.36
C GLN A 29 -39.69 15.87 3.20
N ILE A 30 -40.15 15.32 2.07
CA ILE A 30 -40.04 13.88 1.77
C ILE A 30 -38.57 13.46 1.73
N ASP A 31 -38.23 12.32 2.35
CA ASP A 31 -36.86 11.83 2.47
C ASP A 31 -36.11 11.68 1.13
N GLY A 32 -34.78 11.80 1.18
CA GLY A 32 -33.92 11.78 0.00
C GLY A 32 -33.78 13.15 -0.71
N ILE A 33 -33.10 13.20 -1.85
CA ILE A 33 -32.82 14.43 -2.58
C ILE A 33 -33.69 14.50 -3.85
N CYS A 34 -34.36 15.64 -4.08
CA CYS A 34 -35.31 15.79 -5.19
C CYS A 34 -34.64 15.99 -6.56
N GLU A 35 -33.40 16.49 -6.58
CA GLU A 35 -32.64 16.68 -7.81
C GLU A 35 -31.14 16.54 -7.53
N GLN A 36 -30.46 15.74 -8.36
CA GLN A 36 -29.01 15.76 -8.46
C GLN A 36 -28.63 16.61 -9.67
N LYS A 37 -28.14 17.82 -9.43
CA LYS A 37 -27.56 18.65 -10.49
C LYS A 37 -26.13 18.16 -10.71
N VAL A 38 -26.01 17.03 -11.41
CA VAL A 38 -24.75 16.49 -11.92
C VAL A 38 -24.34 17.26 -13.18
N HIS A 39 -24.38 18.59 -13.13
CA HIS A 39 -23.52 19.33 -14.05
C HIS A 39 -22.15 19.28 -13.41
N LEU A 40 -21.34 18.30 -13.85
CA LEU A 40 -19.90 18.27 -13.66
C LEU A 40 -19.33 19.56 -14.25
N LYS A 41 -19.50 20.68 -13.54
CA LYS A 41 -18.86 21.94 -13.87
C LYS A 41 -17.39 21.71 -13.62
N LYS A 42 -16.69 21.36 -14.70
CA LYS A 42 -15.24 21.25 -14.72
C LYS A 42 -14.71 22.67 -14.76
N SER A 43 -13.97 23.04 -13.73
CA SER A 43 -13.23 24.29 -13.69
C SER A 43 -11.77 23.97 -13.43
N ALA A 44 -10.88 24.58 -14.18
CA ALA A 44 -9.46 24.59 -13.84
C ALA A 44 -9.28 25.43 -12.58
N ARG A 45 -8.57 24.89 -11.59
CA ARG A 45 -8.19 25.59 -10.36
C ARG A 45 -6.70 25.37 -10.11
N THR A 46 -6.09 26.31 -9.41
CA THR A 46 -4.71 26.19 -8.95
C THR A 46 -4.71 25.69 -7.51
N TYR A 47 -4.02 24.58 -7.27
CA TYR A 47 -3.65 24.12 -5.95
C TYR A 47 -2.40 24.87 -5.48
N ALA A 48 -2.37 25.28 -4.22
CA ALA A 48 -1.20 25.87 -3.60
C ALA A 48 -0.97 25.20 -2.24
N GLY A 49 0.09 24.40 -2.18
CA GLY A 49 0.56 23.72 -0.98
C GLY A 49 1.93 24.22 -0.54
N ALA A 50 2.46 23.63 0.53
CA ALA A 50 3.76 23.94 1.10
C ALA A 50 4.92 23.60 0.14
N ARG A 51 4.76 22.55 -0.67
CA ARG A 51 5.81 22.01 -1.56
C ARG A 51 5.66 22.43 -3.02
N GLY A 52 4.67 23.26 -3.35
CA GLY A 52 4.51 23.82 -4.70
C GLY A 52 3.08 24.20 -5.06
N THR A 53 2.92 24.60 -6.32
CA THR A 53 1.63 24.96 -6.91
C THR A 53 1.45 24.25 -8.24
N PHE A 54 0.24 23.79 -8.54
CA PHE A 54 -0.08 23.14 -9.82
C PHE A 54 -1.56 23.31 -10.16
N GLU A 55 -1.93 23.08 -11.41
CA GLU A 55 -3.32 23.15 -11.84
C GLU A 55 -4.02 21.79 -11.74
N TYR A 56 -5.31 21.81 -11.43
CA TYR A 56 -6.13 20.62 -11.39
C TYR A 56 -7.57 20.93 -11.84
N ILE A 57 -8.27 19.89 -12.29
CA ILE A 57 -9.68 19.99 -12.64
C ILE A 57 -10.50 19.75 -11.38
N TYR A 58 -11.27 20.77 -11.02
CA TYR A 58 -12.25 20.68 -9.95
C TYR A 58 -13.64 20.44 -10.54
N GLN A 59 -14.29 19.40 -10.04
CA GLN A 59 -15.64 18.96 -10.39
C GLN A 59 -16.55 19.16 -9.19
N GLU A 60 -17.80 19.56 -9.40
CA GLU A 60 -18.84 19.70 -8.38
C GLU A 60 -20.05 18.83 -8.67
N MET A 61 -20.62 18.25 -7.61
CA MET A 61 -21.94 17.66 -7.64
C MET A 61 -22.79 18.24 -6.51
N ASN A 62 -23.95 18.79 -6.88
CA ASN A 62 -24.86 19.43 -5.94
C ASN A 62 -26.20 18.69 -5.95
N GLY A 63 -26.68 18.35 -4.75
CA GLY A 63 -28.02 17.83 -4.53
C GLY A 63 -28.88 18.90 -3.85
N CYS A 64 -30.14 19.03 -4.26
CA CYS A 64 -31.07 19.97 -3.60
C CYS A 64 -32.46 19.38 -3.40
N LYS A 65 -33.12 19.79 -2.32
CA LYS A 65 -34.57 19.66 -2.17
C LYS A 65 -35.24 20.69 -3.08
N LYS A 66 -36.21 20.26 -3.88
CA LYS A 66 -37.04 21.17 -4.67
C LYS A 66 -38.05 21.86 -3.76
N GLN A 67 -38.57 23.00 -4.19
CA GLN A 67 -39.69 23.66 -3.53
C GLN A 67 -40.94 22.76 -3.57
N CYS A 68 -41.81 22.86 -2.57
CA CYS A 68 -43.07 22.17 -2.52
C CYS A 68 -43.91 22.49 -3.78
N ALA A 69 -44.49 21.45 -4.40
CA ALA A 69 -45.31 21.57 -5.61
C ALA A 69 -46.74 22.04 -5.32
N HIS A 70 -47.13 22.17 -4.04
CA HIS A 70 -48.44 22.64 -3.65
C HIS A 70 -48.64 24.12 -4.00
N VAL A 71 -49.80 24.43 -4.56
CA VAL A 71 -50.26 25.80 -4.83
C VAL A 71 -51.23 26.21 -3.72
N LEU A 72 -50.88 27.27 -3.00
CA LEU A 72 -51.67 27.83 -1.91
C LEU A 72 -52.73 28.80 -2.47
N PRO A 73 -53.98 28.75 -1.98
CA PRO A 73 -55.00 29.75 -2.26
C PRO A 73 -54.60 31.16 -1.80
N SER A 74 -55.31 32.16 -2.33
CA SER A 74 -55.23 33.53 -1.82
C SER A 74 -55.69 33.55 -0.36
N GLY A 75 -54.93 34.14 0.55
CA GLY A 75 -55.27 34.16 1.98
C GLY A 75 -54.49 33.17 2.85
N ASP A 76 -53.90 32.14 2.25
CA ASP A 76 -53.19 31.07 2.95
C ASP A 76 -51.67 31.31 2.95
N LYS A 77 -50.99 30.79 3.99
CA LYS A 77 -49.52 30.77 4.09
C LYS A 77 -48.93 29.38 3.97
N ASP A 78 -49.74 28.36 4.18
CA ASP A 78 -49.33 26.97 4.27
C ASP A 78 -50.53 26.04 3.98
N HIS A 79 -50.27 24.78 3.63
CA HIS A 79 -51.22 23.70 3.48
C HIS A 79 -51.16 22.78 4.71
N ALA A 80 -51.69 23.27 5.83
CA ALA A 80 -51.61 22.59 7.12
C ALA A 80 -52.14 21.14 7.09
N GLY A 81 -51.35 20.19 7.60
CA GLY A 81 -51.71 18.77 7.74
C GLY A 81 -51.21 17.84 6.63
N CYS A 82 -50.45 18.34 5.65
CA CYS A 82 -49.77 17.52 4.64
C CYS A 82 -48.28 17.88 4.59
N ASP A 83 -47.41 16.87 4.48
CA ASP A 83 -45.97 17.08 4.31
C ASP A 83 -45.69 17.83 3.01
N HIS A 84 -44.67 18.69 3.02
CA HIS A 84 -44.25 19.38 1.81
C HIS A 84 -43.61 18.39 0.83
N SER A 85 -44.15 18.31 -0.39
CA SER A 85 -43.67 17.39 -1.42
C SER A 85 -43.38 18.14 -2.72
N CYS A 86 -42.28 17.82 -3.38
CA CYS A 86 -41.96 18.35 -4.71
C CYS A 86 -42.73 17.68 -5.85
N LEU A 87 -43.60 16.73 -5.55
CA LEU A 87 -44.44 16.04 -6.53
C LEU A 87 -45.83 16.70 -6.58
N ALA A 88 -46.28 17.07 -7.77
CA ALA A 88 -47.65 17.53 -7.95
C ALA A 88 -48.63 16.35 -7.76
N GLN A 89 -49.74 16.58 -7.07
CA GLN A 89 -50.75 15.56 -6.73
C GLN A 89 -51.36 14.82 -7.95
N SER A 90 -51.09 15.27 -9.19
CA SER A 90 -51.66 14.76 -10.43
C SER A 90 -50.67 14.00 -11.34
N ALA A 91 -49.49 13.60 -10.85
CA ALA A 91 -48.57 12.72 -11.58
C ALA A 91 -48.83 11.24 -11.25
N SER A 92 -50.06 10.78 -11.46
CA SER A 92 -50.40 9.36 -11.57
C SER A 92 -49.99 8.88 -12.95
N GLY A 93 -48.98 8.00 -13.03
CA GLY A 93 -48.69 7.25 -14.26
C GLY A 93 -49.87 6.36 -14.65
N GLU A 94 -49.92 5.95 -15.91
CA GLU A 94 -51.03 5.16 -16.48
C GLU A 94 -51.28 3.81 -15.76
N ASP A 95 -50.36 3.37 -14.89
CA ASP A 95 -50.43 2.12 -14.12
C ASP A 95 -50.55 2.29 -12.59
N GLY A 96 -50.81 3.49 -12.07
CA GLY A 96 -51.11 3.69 -10.65
C GLY A 96 -49.92 3.56 -9.68
N GLU A 97 -48.70 3.29 -10.15
CA GLU A 97 -47.48 3.42 -9.34
C GLU A 97 -47.05 4.90 -9.28
N GLN A 98 -47.04 5.48 -8.08
CA GLN A 98 -46.37 6.75 -7.82
C GLN A 98 -44.87 6.57 -8.08
N ILE A 99 -44.36 7.12 -9.18
CA ILE A 99 -42.92 7.16 -9.45
C ILE A 99 -42.27 8.19 -8.49
N MET A 100 -42.02 7.74 -7.26
CA MET A 100 -41.27 8.48 -6.24
C MET A 100 -39.78 8.47 -6.61
N VAL A 101 -39.27 9.53 -7.25
CA VAL A 101 -37.83 9.59 -7.61
C VAL A 101 -37.12 10.62 -6.74
N HIS A 102 -37.04 10.34 -5.44
CA HIS A 102 -36.00 10.93 -4.60
C HIS A 102 -34.75 10.07 -4.69
N TYR A 103 -33.59 10.72 -4.74
CA TYR A 103 -32.30 10.06 -4.69
C TYR A 103 -31.86 9.85 -3.24
N CYS A 104 -30.99 8.88 -3.03
CA CYS A 104 -30.32 8.68 -1.75
C CYS A 104 -29.57 9.95 -1.33
N ASP A 105 -29.68 10.31 -0.05
CA ASP A 105 -29.07 11.49 0.56
C ASP A 105 -27.73 11.18 1.24
N VAL A 106 -27.32 9.91 1.26
CA VAL A 106 -26.00 9.47 1.74
C VAL A 106 -24.90 10.00 0.82
N ARG A 107 -23.77 10.41 1.41
CA ARG A 107 -22.63 11.00 0.71
C ARG A 107 -21.35 10.22 0.95
N CYS A 108 -20.51 10.13 -0.09
CA CYS A 108 -19.22 9.47 0.00
C CYS A 108 -18.34 10.19 1.04
N PRO A 109 -17.73 9.48 2.00
CA PRO A 109 -16.94 10.09 3.05
C PRO A 109 -15.70 10.82 2.53
N SER A 110 -15.21 10.50 1.33
CA SER A 110 -14.02 11.12 0.74
C SER A 110 -14.33 12.33 -0.14
N CYS A 111 -15.22 12.20 -1.13
CA CYS A 111 -15.53 13.28 -2.08
C CYS A 111 -16.79 14.08 -1.73
N ASN A 112 -17.59 13.62 -0.77
CA ASN A 112 -18.87 14.22 -0.36
C ASN A 112 -19.94 14.25 -1.46
N TYR A 113 -19.81 13.40 -2.47
CA TYR A 113 -20.80 13.26 -3.54
C TYR A 113 -21.94 12.36 -3.07
N TYR A 114 -23.17 12.75 -3.40
CA TYR A 114 -24.37 11.94 -3.15
C TYR A 114 -24.36 10.60 -3.90
N CYS A 115 -24.97 9.60 -3.28
CA CYS A 115 -25.26 8.34 -3.96
C CYS A 115 -26.25 8.60 -5.11
N SER A 116 -25.95 8.09 -6.31
CA SER A 116 -26.78 8.25 -7.51
C SER A 116 -27.98 7.29 -7.57
N LYS A 117 -28.12 6.40 -6.59
CA LYS A 117 -29.25 5.46 -6.48
C LYS A 117 -30.48 6.14 -5.84
N HIS A 118 -31.65 5.52 -5.99
CA HIS A 118 -32.89 5.99 -5.39
C HIS A 118 -32.86 5.90 -3.86
N PHE A 119 -33.62 6.76 -3.20
CA PHE A 119 -33.79 6.71 -1.75
C PHE A 119 -34.33 5.33 -1.33
N GLY A 120 -33.77 4.76 -0.25
CA GLY A 120 -34.15 3.42 0.24
C GLY A 120 -33.60 2.25 -0.59
N HIS A 121 -32.62 2.46 -1.47
CA HIS A 121 -31.97 1.35 -2.17
C HIS A 121 -31.25 0.39 -1.20
N MET A 122 -31.15 -0.87 -1.60
CA MET A 122 -30.37 -1.89 -0.89
C MET A 122 -28.98 -2.07 -1.53
N GLY A 123 -28.02 -2.57 -0.75
CA GLY A 123 -26.64 -2.78 -1.19
C GLY A 123 -25.79 -1.51 -1.16
N LEU A 124 -24.58 -1.60 -1.73
CA LEU A 124 -23.57 -0.53 -1.67
C LEU A 124 -24.06 0.77 -2.29
N HIS A 125 -23.61 1.90 -1.76
CA HIS A 125 -23.81 3.22 -2.37
C HIS A 125 -22.95 3.36 -3.63
N ALA A 126 -23.41 4.14 -4.61
CA ALA A 126 -22.70 4.32 -5.87
C ALA A 126 -22.73 5.78 -6.28
N THR A 127 -21.66 6.28 -6.91
CA THR A 127 -21.64 7.61 -7.51
C THR A 127 -20.52 7.67 -8.56
N SER A 128 -20.46 8.74 -9.36
CA SER A 128 -19.37 8.93 -10.33
C SER A 128 -18.03 9.29 -9.69
N HIS A 129 -18.04 9.53 -8.38
CA HIS A 129 -16.95 10.03 -7.56
C HIS A 129 -16.30 11.31 -8.13
N GLY A 130 -15.45 11.94 -7.34
CA GLY A 130 -14.87 13.22 -7.74
C GLY A 130 -13.78 13.64 -6.77
N ASN A 131 -13.49 14.94 -6.75
CA ASN A 131 -12.43 15.51 -5.93
C ASN A 131 -12.62 15.16 -4.44
N MET A 132 -11.56 14.66 -3.79
CA MET A 132 -11.59 14.22 -2.39
C MET A 132 -11.56 15.42 -1.43
N ARG A 133 -12.73 16.00 -1.17
CA ARG A 133 -12.88 17.23 -0.39
C ARG A 133 -12.80 17.02 1.12
N GLN A 134 -13.12 15.82 1.58
CA GLN A 134 -13.21 15.49 3.00
C GLN A 134 -12.00 14.67 3.46
N THR A 135 -10.94 14.64 2.66
CA THR A 135 -9.70 13.93 2.99
C THR A 135 -8.54 14.89 3.17
N TYR A 136 -7.58 14.45 3.96
CA TYR A 136 -6.25 15.02 4.09
C TYR A 136 -5.24 13.90 3.96
N PHE A 137 -4.03 14.24 3.54
CA PHE A 137 -2.98 13.25 3.38
C PHE A 137 -2.37 12.88 4.73
N MET A 138 -2.17 11.58 4.92
CA MET A 138 -1.52 11.00 6.09
C MET A 138 -0.48 9.99 5.61
N ALA A 139 0.71 10.03 6.20
CA ALA A 139 1.81 9.14 5.82
C ALA A 139 2.80 8.95 6.97
N LYS A 140 3.71 7.98 6.80
CA LYS A 140 4.82 7.68 7.73
C LYS A 140 5.98 8.67 7.60
N THR A 141 5.98 9.45 6.51
CA THR A 141 6.96 10.48 6.19
C THR A 141 6.26 11.80 5.89
N ASN A 142 6.97 12.92 6.02
CA ASN A 142 6.39 14.26 5.83
C ASN A 142 6.00 14.55 4.37
N ASP A 143 6.80 14.05 3.42
CA ASP A 143 6.68 14.35 2.01
C ASP A 143 5.85 13.27 1.29
N ILE A 144 4.93 13.72 0.42
CA ILE A 144 4.04 12.86 -0.35
C ILE A 144 4.13 13.28 -1.81
N ASP A 145 4.73 12.42 -2.63
CA ASP A 145 4.92 12.65 -4.06
C ASP A 145 3.98 11.72 -4.83
N ILE A 146 3.10 12.30 -5.63
CA ILE A 146 2.15 11.59 -6.49
C ILE A 146 2.41 12.06 -7.92
N GLU A 147 3.17 11.28 -8.67
CA GLU A 147 3.64 11.65 -10.01
C GLU A 147 4.34 13.03 -9.98
N ASP A 148 3.83 14.01 -10.71
CA ASP A 148 4.32 15.38 -10.78
C ASP A 148 3.81 16.29 -9.64
N ARG A 149 2.87 15.79 -8.82
CA ARG A 149 2.23 16.57 -7.75
C ARG A 149 2.87 16.27 -6.40
N LYS A 150 3.32 17.35 -5.76
CA LYS A 150 4.02 17.28 -4.47
C LYS A 150 3.15 17.85 -3.38
N TYR A 151 2.89 17.04 -2.37
CA TYR A 151 2.09 17.35 -1.20
C TYR A 151 2.91 17.17 0.08
N GLN A 152 2.40 17.74 1.17
CA GLN A 152 2.87 17.45 2.51
C GLN A 152 1.75 16.80 3.34
N VAL A 153 2.12 16.00 4.33
CA VAL A 153 1.17 15.49 5.33
C VAL A 153 0.30 16.61 5.92
N GLY A 154 -0.99 16.32 6.10
CA GLY A 154 -2.00 17.26 6.61
C GLY A 154 -2.63 18.15 5.54
N GLU A 155 -2.08 18.21 4.34
CA GLU A 155 -2.70 18.92 3.22
C GLU A 155 -3.96 18.21 2.70
N ARG A 156 -4.88 18.96 2.10
CA ARG A 156 -6.16 18.41 1.61
C ARG A 156 -6.00 17.69 0.29
N GLY A 157 -6.67 16.53 0.14
CA GLY A 157 -6.71 15.72 -1.08
C GLY A 157 -7.62 16.27 -2.20
N ILE A 158 -8.06 17.53 -2.12
CA ILE A 158 -9.07 18.11 -3.02
C ILE A 158 -8.63 18.15 -4.49
N ALA A 159 -7.33 18.11 -4.77
CA ALA A 159 -6.81 18.08 -6.13
C ALA A 159 -6.84 16.69 -6.77
N GLU A 160 -7.00 15.65 -5.95
CA GLU A 160 -7.10 14.25 -6.39
C GLU A 160 -8.57 13.79 -6.39
N MET A 161 -8.88 12.79 -7.22
CA MET A 161 -10.21 12.18 -7.30
C MET A 161 -10.17 10.74 -6.79
N CYS A 162 -11.28 10.25 -6.19
CA CYS A 162 -11.27 8.92 -5.55
C CYS A 162 -10.79 7.80 -6.47
N ASN A 163 -11.20 7.79 -7.74
CA ASN A 163 -10.78 6.77 -8.71
C ASN A 163 -9.31 6.95 -9.12
N LEU A 164 -8.93 8.14 -9.59
CA LEU A 164 -7.59 8.38 -10.14
C LEU A 164 -6.50 8.30 -9.09
N PHE A 165 -6.78 8.71 -7.85
CA PHE A 165 -5.79 8.62 -6.78
C PHE A 165 -5.34 7.19 -6.56
N CYS A 166 -6.28 6.24 -6.50
CA CYS A 166 -5.96 4.84 -6.27
C CYS A 166 -5.15 4.25 -7.43
N SER A 167 -5.52 4.56 -8.67
CA SER A 167 -4.77 4.14 -9.87
C SER A 167 -3.32 4.62 -9.84
N LYS A 168 -3.07 5.87 -9.42
CA LYS A 168 -1.71 6.42 -9.30
C LYS A 168 -0.90 5.77 -8.19
N MET A 169 -1.53 5.38 -7.08
CA MET A 169 -0.85 4.71 -5.97
C MET A 169 -0.50 3.25 -6.30
N GLY A 170 -1.30 2.58 -7.14
CA GLY A 170 -0.98 1.29 -7.71
C GLY A 170 -1.00 0.12 -6.72
N ARG A 171 -0.07 -0.82 -6.90
CA ARG A 171 -0.03 -2.12 -6.20
C ARG A 171 0.10 -1.98 -4.69
N GLY A 172 -0.72 -2.72 -3.94
CA GLY A 172 -0.61 -2.85 -2.48
C GLY A 172 -0.71 -1.52 -1.72
N HIS A 173 -1.33 -0.50 -2.32
CA HIS A 173 -1.62 0.76 -1.65
C HIS A 173 -2.67 0.56 -0.56
N THR A 174 -2.63 1.44 0.43
CA THR A 174 -3.40 1.29 1.66
C THR A 174 -4.23 2.53 1.95
N HIS A 175 -5.42 2.33 2.50
CA HIS A 175 -6.26 3.37 3.06
C HIS A 175 -6.19 3.31 4.58
N TYR A 176 -6.45 4.45 5.22
CA TYR A 176 -6.53 4.53 6.67
C TYR A 176 -7.98 4.78 7.09
N LEU A 177 -8.51 3.91 7.93
CA LEU A 177 -9.74 4.17 8.65
C LEU A 177 -9.45 4.16 10.14
N PRO A 178 -10.16 4.98 10.92
CA PRO A 178 -9.93 4.96 12.35
C PRO A 178 -10.31 3.62 12.98
N CYS A 179 -9.48 3.16 13.90
CA CYS A 179 -9.70 1.94 14.65
C CYS A 179 -10.98 2.06 15.50
N GLU A 180 -11.75 0.98 15.52
CA GLU A 180 -12.97 0.87 16.32
C GLU A 180 -12.67 0.51 17.79
N SER A 181 -11.49 -0.06 18.03
CA SER A 181 -11.05 -0.51 19.36
C SER A 181 -10.55 0.64 20.22
N LYS A 182 -10.76 0.53 21.54
CA LYS A 182 -10.23 1.49 22.52
C LYS A 182 -8.78 1.13 22.90
N GLY A 183 -7.87 1.34 21.95
CA GLY A 183 -6.43 1.07 22.07
C GLY A 183 -5.96 -0.14 21.27
N GLY A 184 -4.77 -0.03 20.68
CA GLY A 184 -4.20 -1.05 19.77
C GLY A 184 -4.14 -2.48 20.30
N GLU A 185 -3.90 -2.68 21.61
CA GLU A 185 -3.85 -4.03 22.23
C GLU A 185 -5.18 -4.79 22.18
N LYS A 186 -6.29 -4.09 21.97
CA LYS A 186 -7.63 -4.68 21.91
C LYS A 186 -8.15 -4.81 20.47
N CYS A 187 -7.37 -4.34 19.49
CA CYS A 187 -7.74 -4.48 18.10
C CYS A 187 -7.65 -5.95 17.68
N VAL A 188 -8.74 -6.48 17.11
CA VAL A 188 -8.78 -7.86 16.60
C VAL A 188 -8.01 -8.02 15.30
N TYR A 189 -7.79 -6.93 14.57
CA TYR A 189 -7.04 -6.89 13.32
C TYR A 189 -5.55 -6.71 13.60
N THR A 190 -4.89 -7.76 14.09
CA THR A 190 -3.44 -7.72 14.33
C THR A 190 -2.66 -7.92 13.04
N ALA A 191 -1.37 -7.57 13.06
CA ALA A 191 -0.50 -7.59 11.87
C ALA A 191 -0.32 -8.99 11.24
N ASP A 192 -0.73 -10.06 11.94
CA ASP A 192 -0.43 -11.45 11.60
C ASP A 192 -1.59 -12.19 10.92
N ALA A 193 -2.40 -11.54 10.07
CA ALA A 193 -3.29 -12.27 9.17
C ALA A 193 -3.70 -11.42 7.97
N SER A 194 -3.15 -11.77 6.80
CA SER A 194 -3.51 -11.19 5.51
C SER A 194 -4.96 -11.45 5.09
N GLU A 195 -5.71 -12.29 5.81
CA GLU A 195 -7.05 -12.72 5.39
C GLU A 195 -8.09 -11.61 5.51
N ASP A 196 -7.98 -10.76 6.53
CA ASP A 196 -8.95 -9.69 6.77
C ASP A 196 -8.75 -8.49 5.84
N HIS A 197 -7.60 -8.40 5.14
CA HIS A 197 -7.20 -7.25 4.33
C HIS A 197 -7.33 -5.90 5.07
N ARG A 198 -7.32 -5.96 6.41
CA ARG A 198 -7.31 -4.86 7.38
C ARG A 198 -6.37 -5.24 8.51
N ARG A 199 -5.56 -4.31 8.98
CA ARG A 199 -4.67 -4.50 10.14
C ARG A 199 -4.49 -3.20 10.90
N HIS A 200 -4.24 -3.29 12.19
CA HIS A 200 -3.94 -2.14 13.03
C HIS A 200 -2.64 -1.47 12.55
N CYS A 201 -2.68 -0.14 12.40
CA CYS A 201 -1.48 0.60 12.07
C CYS A 201 -0.61 0.75 13.32
N VAL A 202 0.57 0.13 13.29
CA VAL A 202 1.57 0.22 14.38
C VAL A 202 2.62 1.30 14.12
N ASP A 203 2.61 1.86 12.90
CA ASP A 203 3.54 2.90 12.50
C ASP A 203 3.09 4.28 12.99
N GLU A 204 4.05 5.15 13.27
CA GLU A 204 3.75 6.54 13.55
C GLU A 204 3.29 7.26 12.28
N LEU A 205 2.10 7.84 12.33
CA LEU A 205 1.49 8.56 11.21
C LEU A 205 1.52 10.07 11.44
N PHE A 206 1.75 10.80 10.36
CA PHE A 206 1.76 12.25 10.34
C PHE A 206 0.67 12.78 9.39
N PRO A 207 -0.10 13.81 9.79
CA PRO A 207 -0.17 14.34 11.15
C PRO A 207 -0.71 13.28 12.13
N PRO A 208 -0.35 13.34 13.42
CA PRO A 208 -0.84 12.38 14.41
C PRO A 208 -2.37 12.35 14.42
N PRO A 209 -3.00 11.18 14.19
CA PRO A 209 -4.45 11.07 14.19
C PRO A 209 -4.99 11.25 15.61
N GLY A 210 -6.23 11.75 15.72
CA GLY A 210 -6.89 11.92 17.03
C GLY A 210 -7.29 10.61 17.72
N ARG A 211 -7.17 9.47 17.02
CA ARG A 211 -7.39 8.11 17.50
C ARG A 211 -6.55 7.15 16.67
N ASP A 212 -6.28 5.97 17.21
CA ASP A 212 -5.55 4.93 16.49
C ASP A 212 -6.24 4.60 15.16
N MET A 213 -5.46 4.15 14.18
CA MET A 213 -5.90 3.91 12.80
C MET A 213 -5.64 2.45 12.43
N ASP A 214 -6.44 1.94 11.50
CA ASP A 214 -6.19 0.69 10.81
C ASP A 214 -5.79 0.98 9.36
N GLU A 215 -4.87 0.19 8.82
CA GLU A 215 -4.55 0.10 7.40
C GLU A 215 -5.50 -0.89 6.74
N LEU A 216 -6.03 -0.55 5.56
CA LEU A 216 -6.92 -1.40 4.77
C LEU A 216 -6.42 -1.47 3.33
N LEU A 217 -6.45 -2.65 2.73
CA LEU A 217 -6.27 -2.77 1.27
C LEU A 217 -7.48 -2.19 0.54
N HIS A 218 -7.27 -1.80 -0.72
CA HIS A 218 -8.23 -1.07 -1.54
C HIS A 218 -9.66 -1.64 -1.52
N ALA A 219 -9.82 -2.93 -1.84
CA ALA A 219 -11.13 -3.57 -1.90
C ALA A 219 -11.82 -3.59 -0.51
N GLN A 220 -11.03 -3.81 0.55
CA GLN A 220 -11.53 -3.82 1.91
C GLN A 220 -11.95 -2.42 2.39
N PHE A 221 -11.28 -1.37 1.94
CA PHE A 221 -11.67 0.01 2.22
C PHE A 221 -13.07 0.32 1.66
N TRP A 222 -13.30 0.07 0.36
CA TRP A 222 -14.58 0.36 -0.30
C TRP A 222 -15.74 -0.43 0.29
N SER A 223 -15.52 -1.72 0.57
CA SER A 223 -16.53 -2.56 1.24
C SER A 223 -16.84 -2.05 2.65
N THR A 224 -15.83 -1.64 3.43
CA THR A 224 -15.99 -1.16 4.81
C THR A 224 -16.77 0.15 4.89
N ILE A 225 -16.60 1.07 3.92
CA ILE A 225 -17.38 2.31 3.88
C ILE A 225 -18.76 2.14 3.22
N GLU A 226 -19.07 0.94 2.72
CA GLU A 226 -20.33 0.59 2.03
C GLU A 226 -20.54 1.33 0.70
N TRP A 227 -19.46 1.55 -0.07
CA TRP A 227 -19.50 2.16 -1.40
C TRP A 227 -18.97 1.21 -2.48
N GLU A 228 -19.54 1.31 -3.67
CA GLU A 228 -19.00 0.68 -4.87
C GLU A 228 -17.62 1.26 -5.20
N ASP A 229 -16.71 0.37 -5.58
CA ASP A 229 -15.36 0.72 -5.99
C ASP A 229 -15.40 1.45 -7.36
N PRO A 230 -14.84 2.66 -7.47
CA PRO A 230 -14.89 3.43 -8.70
C PRO A 230 -13.80 3.06 -9.72
N CYS A 231 -12.91 2.12 -9.39
CA CYS A 231 -11.84 1.65 -10.27
C CYS A 231 -12.31 0.43 -11.09
N ASN A 232 -11.70 0.19 -12.25
CA ASN A 232 -12.07 -0.97 -13.08
C ASN A 232 -11.49 -2.28 -12.54
N ASP A 233 -11.96 -3.41 -13.07
CA ASP A 233 -11.56 -4.74 -12.58
C ASP A 233 -10.06 -5.02 -12.78
N GLU A 234 -9.46 -4.54 -13.87
CA GLU A 234 -8.02 -4.70 -14.14
C GLU A 234 -7.17 -3.94 -13.10
N GLU A 235 -7.51 -2.68 -12.81
CA GLU A 235 -6.85 -1.86 -11.79
C GLU A 235 -7.00 -2.50 -10.40
N ARG A 236 -8.20 -2.98 -10.05
CA ARG A 236 -8.48 -3.60 -8.76
C ARG A 236 -7.69 -4.89 -8.56
N ALA A 237 -7.51 -5.68 -9.62
CA ALA A 237 -6.66 -6.86 -9.59
C ALA A 237 -5.19 -6.50 -9.33
N GLU A 238 -4.70 -5.37 -9.87
CA GLU A 238 -3.35 -4.89 -9.61
C GLU A 238 -3.18 -4.35 -8.18
N PHE A 239 -4.16 -3.60 -7.65
CA PHE A 239 -4.09 -3.07 -6.29
C PHE A 239 -4.00 -4.17 -5.23
N ALA A 240 -4.59 -5.34 -5.51
CA ALA A 240 -4.56 -6.51 -4.64
C ALA A 240 -3.20 -7.24 -4.65
N LYS A 241 -2.23 -6.84 -5.50
CA LYS A 241 -0.91 -7.49 -5.58
C LYS A 241 0.12 -6.80 -4.69
N CYS A 242 1.16 -7.56 -4.35
CA CYS A 242 2.29 -7.06 -3.58
C CYS A 242 3.04 -5.95 -4.32
N ARG A 243 3.48 -4.94 -3.56
CA ARG A 243 4.21 -3.78 -4.09
C ARG A 243 5.72 -4.02 -4.24
N PHE A 244 6.23 -5.14 -3.74
CA PHE A 244 7.66 -5.41 -3.75
C PHE A 244 8.14 -5.58 -5.19
N GLN A 245 9.14 -4.79 -5.57
CA GLN A 245 9.73 -4.78 -6.91
C GLN A 245 11.08 -5.51 -6.88
N CYS A 246 11.36 -6.32 -7.90
CA CYS A 246 12.68 -6.90 -8.09
C CYS A 246 13.70 -5.78 -8.34
N ASN A 247 14.82 -5.82 -7.62
CA ASN A 247 15.90 -4.84 -7.68
C ASN A 247 17.06 -5.28 -8.59
N ALA A 248 16.77 -6.13 -9.58
CA ALA A 248 17.76 -6.56 -10.56
C ALA A 248 18.02 -5.43 -11.59
N PRO A 249 19.29 -5.13 -11.93
CA PRO A 249 19.65 -4.01 -12.80
C PRO A 249 18.97 -4.01 -14.18
N GLU A 250 18.54 -5.17 -14.68
CA GLU A 250 17.85 -5.34 -15.95
C GLU A 250 16.45 -4.69 -15.95
N HIS A 251 15.91 -4.42 -14.76
CA HIS A 251 14.67 -3.68 -14.57
C HIS A 251 14.91 -2.16 -14.46
N ASP A 252 16.16 -1.71 -14.35
CA ASP A 252 16.51 -0.30 -14.24
C ASP A 252 16.71 0.34 -15.63
N GLY A 253 16.24 1.58 -15.80
CA GLY A 253 16.43 2.36 -17.03
C GLY A 253 15.14 2.63 -17.82
N SER A 254 15.24 3.39 -18.92
CA SER A 254 14.08 3.79 -19.73
C SER A 254 13.40 2.63 -20.46
N ASP A 255 14.17 1.57 -20.73
CA ASP A 255 13.74 0.42 -21.52
C ASP A 255 13.55 -0.84 -20.65
N GLY A 256 13.93 -0.75 -19.36
CA GLY A 256 13.75 -1.82 -18.38
C GLY A 256 12.28 -1.96 -18.01
N THR A 257 11.72 -3.15 -18.21
CA THR A 257 10.36 -3.44 -17.73
C THR A 257 10.44 -3.84 -16.26
N PRO A 258 9.76 -3.12 -15.33
CA PRO A 258 9.81 -3.46 -13.92
C PRO A 258 9.15 -4.82 -13.66
N SER A 259 9.76 -5.62 -12.80
CA SER A 259 9.18 -6.88 -12.33
C SER A 259 8.74 -6.75 -10.88
N PHE A 260 7.51 -7.19 -10.59
CA PHE A 260 6.92 -7.11 -9.26
C PHE A 260 6.59 -8.51 -8.74
N CYS A 261 6.52 -8.63 -7.42
CA CYS A 261 6.04 -9.84 -6.77
C CYS A 261 4.65 -10.21 -7.29
N VAL A 262 4.45 -11.50 -7.62
CA VAL A 262 3.18 -12.02 -8.19
C VAL A 262 2.15 -12.38 -7.11
N LEU A 263 2.54 -12.36 -5.85
CA LEU A 263 1.68 -12.71 -4.72
C LEU A 263 0.75 -11.56 -4.33
N GLY A 264 -0.30 -11.89 -3.58
CA GLY A 264 -1.25 -10.90 -3.05
C GLY A 264 -0.58 -9.91 -2.08
N ALA A 265 -1.13 -8.72 -1.96
CA ALA A 265 -0.65 -7.74 -0.99
C ALA A 265 -0.72 -8.31 0.43
N TRP A 266 0.30 -8.01 1.24
CA TRP A 266 0.46 -8.54 2.61
C TRP A 266 0.57 -10.06 2.71
N HIS A 267 0.96 -10.76 1.64
CA HIS A 267 1.29 -12.18 1.70
C HIS A 267 2.35 -12.50 2.78
N LYS A 268 2.29 -13.72 3.33
CA LYS A 268 3.39 -14.27 4.13
C LYS A 268 4.60 -14.56 3.24
N ALA A 269 5.80 -14.52 3.82
CA ALA A 269 7.02 -14.88 3.10
C ALA A 269 6.91 -16.30 2.53
N GLU A 270 7.11 -16.43 1.22
CA GLU A 270 7.04 -17.71 0.49
C GLU A 270 8.45 -18.25 0.26
N LEU A 271 8.66 -19.51 0.64
CA LEU A 271 9.91 -20.21 0.41
C LEU A 271 9.86 -20.97 -0.91
N LYS A 272 11.00 -21.10 -1.57
CA LYS A 272 11.11 -21.93 -2.78
C LYS A 272 10.69 -23.38 -2.44
N PRO A 273 9.76 -23.98 -3.19
CA PRO A 273 9.34 -25.36 -2.95
C PRO A 273 10.51 -26.34 -3.04
N GLU A 274 10.56 -27.31 -2.13
CA GLU A 274 11.49 -28.43 -2.22
C GLU A 274 11.03 -29.40 -3.31
N GLY A 275 11.73 -29.46 -4.45
CA GLY A 275 11.46 -30.49 -5.46
C GLY A 275 11.42 -30.10 -6.94
N GLY A 276 11.95 -28.94 -7.33
CA GLY A 276 12.14 -28.61 -8.75
C GLY A 276 12.08 -27.12 -9.02
N ASP A 277 12.56 -26.71 -10.20
CA ASP A 277 12.39 -25.37 -10.70
C ASP A 277 10.95 -25.21 -11.24
N ASP A 278 10.15 -24.37 -10.59
CA ASP A 278 8.81 -24.01 -11.05
C ASP A 278 8.83 -22.84 -12.05
N GLY A 279 10.02 -22.37 -12.44
CA GLY A 279 10.22 -21.25 -13.35
C GLY A 279 10.08 -19.88 -12.68
N PHE A 280 10.02 -19.83 -11.34
CA PHE A 280 9.95 -18.58 -10.59
C PHE A 280 11.19 -18.35 -9.74
N SER A 281 11.51 -17.08 -9.53
CA SER A 281 12.50 -16.66 -8.53
C SER A 281 11.83 -16.38 -7.19
N TYR A 282 12.52 -16.75 -6.12
CA TYR A 282 12.10 -16.49 -4.75
C TYR A 282 13.17 -15.64 -4.07
N VAL A 283 12.84 -14.39 -3.76
CA VAL A 283 13.79 -13.40 -3.21
C VAL A 283 13.18 -12.81 -1.95
N ASP A 284 13.82 -13.02 -0.80
CA ASP A 284 13.39 -12.50 0.51
C ASP A 284 11.91 -12.78 0.84
N GLY A 285 11.39 -13.95 0.42
CA GLY A 285 10.01 -14.35 0.65
C GLY A 285 9.01 -13.86 -0.40
N HIS A 286 9.46 -13.17 -1.45
CA HIS A 286 8.67 -12.71 -2.59
C HIS A 286 8.90 -13.60 -3.81
N LYS A 287 7.86 -13.76 -4.64
CA LYS A 287 7.88 -14.62 -5.84
C LYS A 287 7.82 -13.78 -7.12
N PHE A 288 8.68 -14.07 -8.09
CA PHE A 288 8.79 -13.30 -9.35
C PHE A 288 8.81 -14.22 -10.57
N GLU A 289 8.24 -13.75 -11.68
CA GLU A 289 8.35 -14.38 -13.00
C GLU A 289 9.71 -14.14 -13.66
N CYS A 290 10.44 -13.08 -13.26
CA CYS A 290 11.79 -12.87 -13.74
C CYS A 290 12.76 -13.83 -13.03
N VAL A 291 13.78 -14.28 -13.78
CA VAL A 291 14.86 -15.12 -13.27
C VAL A 291 16.18 -14.49 -13.67
N HIS A 292 16.99 -14.18 -12.65
CA HIS A 292 18.32 -13.55 -12.81
C HIS A 292 19.45 -14.48 -12.34
N ALA A 293 19.11 -15.64 -11.81
CA ALA A 293 20.08 -16.65 -11.45
C ALA A 293 20.48 -17.44 -12.68
N VAL A 294 21.79 -17.60 -12.89
CA VAL A 294 22.32 -18.40 -13.99
C VAL A 294 22.39 -19.88 -13.63
N ASP A 295 22.17 -20.73 -14.64
CA ASP A 295 22.29 -22.18 -14.54
C ASP A 295 23.34 -22.71 -15.53
N THR A 296 24.53 -22.12 -15.49
CA THR A 296 25.69 -22.58 -16.27
C THR A 296 26.33 -23.85 -15.68
N GLY A 297 25.92 -24.24 -14.47
CA GLY A 297 26.57 -25.27 -13.66
C GLY A 297 27.90 -24.84 -13.02
N LYS A 298 28.31 -23.57 -13.20
CA LYS A 298 29.55 -23.01 -12.64
C LYS A 298 29.28 -22.19 -11.39
N PHE A 299 30.16 -22.33 -10.39
CA PHE A 299 30.07 -21.60 -9.14
C PHE A 299 31.29 -20.72 -8.88
N HIS A 300 31.07 -19.61 -8.20
CA HIS A 300 32.14 -18.85 -7.55
C HIS A 300 32.02 -19.05 -6.04
N ASN A 301 32.94 -19.86 -5.49
CA ASN A 301 32.98 -20.25 -4.09
C ASN A 301 33.84 -19.27 -3.29
N ILE A 302 33.21 -18.45 -2.46
CA ILE A 302 33.84 -17.40 -1.66
C ILE A 302 33.95 -17.91 -0.21
N PHE A 303 35.15 -18.28 0.18
CA PHE A 303 35.48 -18.75 1.52
C PHE A 303 35.89 -17.57 2.39
N VAL A 304 35.16 -17.34 3.47
CA VAL A 304 35.46 -16.28 4.46
C VAL A 304 35.95 -16.96 5.73
N LEU A 305 37.24 -16.84 6.00
CA LEU A 305 37.97 -17.68 6.95
C LEU A 305 38.44 -16.87 8.15
N ASP A 306 37.96 -17.23 9.34
CA ASP A 306 38.45 -16.66 10.59
C ASP A 306 39.90 -17.09 10.84
N SER A 307 40.81 -16.12 10.80
CA SER A 307 42.23 -16.24 11.10
C SER A 307 42.60 -15.53 12.41
N SER A 308 41.63 -15.32 13.31
CA SER A 308 41.85 -14.72 14.62
C SER A 308 42.73 -15.58 15.52
N GLY A 309 43.17 -15.00 16.64
CA GLY A 309 44.11 -15.67 17.56
C GLY A 309 43.58 -16.97 18.15
N SER A 310 42.26 -17.10 18.36
CA SER A 310 41.62 -18.31 18.88
C SER A 310 41.64 -19.46 17.88
N MET A 311 41.74 -19.15 16.58
CA MET A 311 41.84 -20.13 15.51
C MET A 311 43.24 -20.74 15.36
N SER A 312 44.26 -20.21 16.05
CA SER A 312 45.64 -20.68 15.93
C SER A 312 45.83 -22.17 16.22
N GLY A 313 46.60 -22.87 15.39
CA GLY A 313 46.98 -24.27 15.59
C GLY A 313 46.00 -25.24 14.93
N GLN A 314 45.44 -26.17 15.71
CA GLN A 314 44.53 -27.20 15.19
C GLN A 314 43.25 -26.62 14.57
N PRO A 315 42.56 -25.61 15.15
CA PRO A 315 41.33 -25.09 14.56
C PRO A 315 41.53 -24.55 13.14
N TRP A 316 42.62 -23.81 12.88
CA TRP A 316 42.99 -23.34 11.54
C TRP A 316 43.28 -24.49 10.57
N GLN A 317 43.96 -25.54 11.03
CA GLN A 317 44.22 -26.73 10.20
C GLN A 317 42.93 -27.46 9.84
N ASP A 318 42.01 -27.61 10.79
CA ASP A 318 40.71 -28.26 10.59
C ASP A 318 39.85 -27.45 9.61
N LEU A 319 39.86 -26.11 9.73
CA LEU A 319 39.18 -25.20 8.81
C LEU A 319 39.71 -25.32 7.37
N LEU A 320 41.04 -25.32 7.17
CA LEU A 320 41.63 -25.51 5.84
C LEU A 320 41.36 -26.91 5.27
N CYS A 321 41.32 -27.93 6.13
CA CYS A 321 40.93 -29.28 5.74
C CYS A 321 39.49 -29.30 5.22
N ALA A 322 38.55 -28.68 5.93
CA ALA A 322 37.16 -28.57 5.50
C ALA A 322 36.99 -27.85 4.14
N CYS A 323 37.74 -26.75 3.93
CA CYS A 323 37.75 -26.05 2.63
C CYS A 323 38.26 -26.96 1.50
N SER A 324 39.31 -27.74 1.78
CA SER A 324 39.89 -28.68 0.83
C SER A 324 38.94 -29.84 0.51
N GLU A 325 38.28 -30.40 1.52
CA GLU A 325 37.29 -31.46 1.34
C GLU A 325 36.09 -30.99 0.51
N PHE A 326 35.59 -29.77 0.77
CA PHE A 326 34.56 -29.14 -0.05
C PHE A 326 35.00 -29.03 -1.51
N GLY A 327 36.18 -28.46 -1.77
CA GLY A 327 36.70 -28.28 -3.13
C GLY A 327 36.94 -29.61 -3.85
N ILE A 328 37.46 -30.62 -3.16
CA ILE A 328 37.62 -31.97 -3.72
C ILE A 328 36.27 -32.60 -4.06
N SER A 329 35.25 -32.43 -3.21
CA SER A 329 33.89 -32.89 -3.52
C SER A 329 33.37 -32.19 -4.77
N ARG A 330 33.56 -30.86 -4.86
CA ARG A 330 33.08 -30.08 -5.99
C ARG A 330 33.77 -30.44 -7.31
N LEU A 331 35.07 -30.75 -7.28
CA LEU A 331 35.78 -31.29 -8.45
C LEU A 331 35.24 -32.64 -8.91
N LYS A 332 34.86 -33.53 -7.98
CA LYS A 332 34.20 -34.81 -8.35
C LYS A 332 32.86 -34.60 -9.04
N ASP A 333 32.21 -33.48 -8.74
CA ASP A 333 30.93 -33.08 -9.31
C ASP A 333 31.08 -32.16 -10.55
N GLY A 334 32.27 -32.13 -11.17
CA GLY A 334 32.52 -31.38 -12.41
C GLY A 334 32.78 -29.88 -12.24
N GLY A 335 33.34 -29.48 -11.09
CA GLY A 335 33.67 -28.08 -10.78
C GLY A 335 35.02 -27.60 -11.29
N GLU A 336 35.61 -28.16 -12.35
CA GLU A 336 36.95 -27.78 -12.83
C GLU A 336 37.05 -26.32 -13.29
N ASP A 337 35.92 -25.74 -13.71
CA ASP A 337 35.80 -24.35 -14.13
C ASP A 337 35.14 -23.47 -13.07
N ASP A 338 34.88 -23.99 -11.87
CA ASP A 338 34.45 -23.16 -10.74
C ASP A 338 35.58 -22.21 -10.32
N LEU A 339 35.19 -21.06 -9.80
CA LEU A 339 36.08 -20.08 -9.20
C LEU A 339 36.10 -20.20 -7.69
N VAL A 340 37.20 -19.78 -7.09
CA VAL A 340 37.43 -19.72 -5.65
C VAL A 340 38.03 -18.37 -5.29
N SER A 341 37.49 -17.77 -4.24
CA SER A 341 38.09 -16.63 -3.56
C SER A 341 38.29 -16.97 -2.10
N TYR A 342 39.49 -16.74 -1.58
CA TYR A 342 39.80 -16.88 -0.16
C TYR A 342 39.90 -15.50 0.47
N VAL A 343 39.04 -15.24 1.44
CA VAL A 343 39.10 -14.09 2.34
C VAL A 343 39.53 -14.61 3.71
N THR A 344 40.58 -14.03 4.28
CA THR A 344 40.97 -14.27 5.68
C THR A 344 40.66 -13.05 6.52
N PHE A 345 40.15 -13.22 7.73
CA PHE A 345 39.85 -12.10 8.61
C PHE A 345 40.23 -12.34 10.07
N ASP A 346 40.66 -11.27 10.73
CA ASP A 346 40.79 -11.17 12.18
C ASP A 346 40.14 -9.86 12.65
N HIS A 347 40.91 -8.89 13.15
CA HIS A 347 40.51 -7.50 13.32
C HIS A 347 40.63 -6.68 12.03
N GLU A 348 41.30 -7.22 11.00
CA GLU A 348 41.34 -6.72 9.62
C GLU A 348 40.98 -7.86 8.65
N SER A 349 40.75 -7.55 7.37
CA SER A 349 40.47 -8.55 6.34
C SER A 349 41.44 -8.47 5.17
N VAL A 350 41.79 -9.62 4.60
CA VAL A 350 42.62 -9.74 3.39
C VAL A 350 41.93 -10.67 2.40
N ILE A 351 41.72 -10.19 1.17
CA ILE A 351 41.38 -11.04 0.01
C ILE A 351 42.69 -11.69 -0.46
N PHE A 352 42.93 -12.93 -0.07
CA PHE A 352 44.17 -13.66 -0.36
C PHE A 352 44.25 -14.06 -1.84
N CYS A 353 43.14 -14.55 -2.40
CA CYS A 353 42.97 -14.74 -3.82
C CYS A 353 41.53 -14.41 -4.22
N GLU A 354 41.35 -13.98 -5.47
CA GLU A 354 40.05 -13.61 -6.01
C GLU A 354 39.86 -14.28 -7.39
N GLY A 355 38.79 -15.05 -7.53
CA GLY A 355 38.38 -15.61 -8.82
C GLY A 355 39.36 -16.63 -9.42
N GLU A 356 40.08 -17.38 -8.58
CA GLU A 356 41.03 -18.40 -9.04
C GLU A 356 40.32 -19.71 -9.36
N ARG A 357 40.78 -20.45 -10.37
CA ARG A 357 40.15 -21.73 -10.71
C ARG A 357 40.28 -22.72 -9.55
N LEU A 358 39.22 -23.48 -9.29
CA LEU A 358 39.17 -24.41 -8.16
C LEU A 358 40.38 -25.37 -8.07
N PRO A 359 40.86 -26.02 -9.15
CA PRO A 359 42.04 -26.88 -9.08
C PRO A 359 43.33 -26.16 -8.66
N ASP A 360 43.45 -24.88 -9.02
CA ASP A 360 44.64 -24.06 -8.77
C ASP A 360 44.59 -23.49 -7.34
N ALA A 361 43.40 -23.03 -6.91
CA ALA A 361 43.16 -22.54 -5.56
C ALA A 361 43.42 -23.61 -4.48
N LEU A 362 43.07 -24.88 -4.75
CA LEU A 362 43.32 -26.00 -3.82
C LEU A 362 44.80 -26.30 -3.58
N GLN A 363 45.69 -25.81 -4.44
CA GLN A 363 47.14 -25.97 -4.27
C GLN A 363 47.76 -24.82 -3.46
N MET A 364 46.97 -23.77 -3.16
CA MET A 364 47.45 -22.60 -2.45
C MET A 364 47.57 -22.86 -0.94
N THR A 365 48.54 -22.19 -0.32
CA THR A 365 48.69 -22.18 1.13
C THR A 365 48.16 -20.86 1.68
N VAL A 366 46.95 -20.88 2.23
CA VAL A 366 46.31 -19.69 2.81
C VAL A 366 47.03 -19.31 4.13
N PRO A 367 47.50 -18.06 4.28
CA PRO A 367 48.27 -17.64 5.45
C PRO A 367 47.38 -17.46 6.69
N PHE A 368 47.97 -17.69 7.86
CA PHE A 368 47.38 -17.35 9.16
C PHE A 368 48.00 -16.04 9.67
N SER A 369 47.18 -15.11 10.15
CA SER A 369 47.60 -13.79 10.66
C SER A 369 47.57 -13.70 12.19
N GLY A 370 46.46 -14.11 12.81
CA GLY A 370 46.20 -13.95 14.24
C GLY A 370 45.84 -12.52 14.63
N GLY A 371 44.82 -12.35 15.46
CA GLY A 371 44.34 -11.04 15.90
C GLY A 371 43.05 -11.12 16.70
N GLY A 372 42.34 -9.99 16.82
CA GLY A 372 40.95 -9.98 17.30
C GLY A 372 40.00 -10.63 16.30
N THR A 373 38.72 -10.75 16.63
CA THR A 373 37.71 -11.38 15.74
C THR A 373 36.66 -10.34 15.37
N SER A 374 36.62 -9.91 14.11
CA SER A 374 35.68 -8.92 13.58
C SER A 374 34.95 -9.46 12.36
N PHE A 375 33.69 -9.85 12.54
CA PHE A 375 32.88 -10.42 11.45
C PHE A 375 32.60 -9.40 10.35
N VAL A 376 32.46 -8.12 10.71
CA VAL A 376 32.15 -7.08 9.72
C VAL A 376 33.26 -6.93 8.69
N GLU A 377 34.53 -7.09 9.09
CA GLU A 377 35.68 -6.97 8.19
C GLU A 377 35.70 -8.12 7.17
N GLY A 378 35.54 -9.36 7.66
CA GLY A 378 35.42 -10.53 6.77
C GLY A 378 34.25 -10.41 5.79
N LEU A 379 33.08 -9.99 6.28
CA LEU A 379 31.89 -9.78 5.44
C LEU A 379 32.05 -8.61 4.46
N ARG A 380 32.76 -7.53 4.82
CA ARG A 380 33.07 -6.42 3.89
C ARG A 380 33.90 -6.91 2.72
N ALA A 381 35.00 -7.62 2.98
CA ALA A 381 35.84 -8.18 1.93
C ALA A 381 35.06 -9.19 1.06
N ALA A 382 34.22 -10.03 1.67
CA ALA A 382 33.35 -10.93 0.91
C ALA A 382 32.34 -10.18 0.03
N ASN A 383 31.75 -9.09 0.53
CA ASN A 383 30.86 -8.23 -0.25
C ASN A 383 31.60 -7.57 -1.42
N GLU A 384 32.86 -7.18 -1.23
CA GLU A 384 33.69 -6.64 -2.31
C GLU A 384 33.90 -7.68 -3.43
N VAL A 385 34.23 -8.93 -3.08
CA VAL A 385 34.36 -10.02 -4.05
C VAL A 385 33.02 -10.28 -4.75
N LEU A 386 31.92 -10.39 -4.00
CA LEU A 386 30.58 -10.59 -4.55
C LEU A 386 30.18 -9.47 -5.52
N SER A 387 30.51 -8.22 -5.23
CA SER A 387 30.18 -7.07 -6.07
C SER A 387 30.85 -7.11 -7.45
N ARG A 388 31.93 -7.89 -7.58
CA ARG A 388 32.69 -8.09 -8.83
C ARG A 388 32.43 -9.46 -9.47
N ASN A 389 31.55 -10.27 -8.89
CA ASN A 389 31.18 -11.56 -9.47
C ASN A 389 30.49 -11.35 -10.82
N ASP A 390 30.86 -12.17 -11.81
CA ASP A 390 30.12 -12.26 -13.07
C ASP A 390 28.89 -13.14 -12.85
N PHE A 391 27.76 -12.51 -12.51
CA PHE A 391 26.49 -13.19 -12.27
C PHE A 391 25.85 -13.74 -13.54
N ASP A 392 26.37 -13.42 -14.74
CA ASP A 392 25.92 -14.00 -16.01
C ASP A 392 26.61 -15.35 -16.30
N GLU A 393 27.73 -15.63 -15.64
CA GLU A 393 28.47 -16.89 -15.79
C GLU A 393 28.51 -17.74 -14.53
N PHE A 394 28.61 -17.14 -13.35
CA PHE A 394 28.87 -17.85 -12.09
C PHE A 394 27.79 -17.60 -11.05
N LYS A 395 27.28 -18.70 -10.49
CA LYS A 395 26.45 -18.64 -9.29
C LYS A 395 27.33 -18.51 -8.05
N ALA A 396 27.12 -17.45 -7.28
CA ALA A 396 27.91 -17.20 -6.07
C ALA A 396 27.49 -18.10 -4.90
N VAL A 397 28.49 -18.64 -4.20
CA VAL A 397 28.35 -19.37 -2.94
C VAL A 397 29.30 -18.74 -1.93
N MET A 398 28.78 -18.26 -0.81
CA MET A 398 29.57 -17.72 0.29
C MET A 398 29.54 -18.69 1.47
N ILE A 399 30.70 -19.06 2.00
CA ILE A 399 30.81 -19.96 3.16
C ILE A 399 31.64 -19.25 4.24
N PHE A 400 31.01 -18.97 5.38
CA PHE A 400 31.62 -18.23 6.48
C PHE A 400 32.07 -19.18 7.60
N PHE A 401 33.37 -19.22 7.87
CA PHE A 401 33.96 -20.06 8.91
C PHE A 401 34.40 -19.21 10.10
N SER A 402 33.97 -19.57 11.30
CA SER A 402 34.44 -18.99 12.57
C SER A 402 34.21 -19.96 13.73
N ASP A 403 35.00 -19.84 14.80
CA ASP A 403 34.77 -20.51 16.09
C ASP A 403 33.74 -19.79 16.98
N GLY A 404 33.27 -18.62 16.55
CA GLY A 404 32.21 -17.85 17.19
C GLY A 404 32.67 -17.13 18.44
N GLN A 405 33.06 -15.86 18.31
CA GLN A 405 33.21 -14.88 19.41
C GLN A 405 33.58 -13.47 18.88
N PRO A 406 32.81 -12.89 17.95
CA PRO A 406 33.19 -11.62 17.37
C PRO A 406 32.98 -10.46 18.35
N GLN A 407 33.82 -9.44 18.22
CA GLN A 407 33.69 -8.19 18.97
C GLN A 407 32.55 -7.28 18.47
N ASP A 408 31.99 -7.60 17.30
CA ASP A 408 31.12 -6.72 16.48
C ASP A 408 29.84 -7.42 15.99
N ILE A 409 29.22 -8.28 16.82
CA ILE A 409 28.03 -9.10 16.47
C ILE A 409 26.95 -8.31 15.73
N GLU A 410 26.53 -7.15 16.25
CA GLU A 410 25.43 -6.36 15.65
C GLU A 410 25.79 -5.84 14.24
N LEU A 411 27.04 -5.37 14.06
CA LEU A 411 27.53 -4.91 12.77
C LEU A 411 27.71 -6.06 11.79
N GLY A 412 28.20 -7.22 12.26
CA GLY A 412 28.29 -8.44 11.48
C GLY A 412 26.92 -8.92 10.99
N ILE A 413 25.90 -8.95 11.86
CA ILE A 413 24.53 -9.31 11.49
C ILE A 413 23.97 -8.33 10.45
N ALA A 414 24.14 -7.02 10.66
CA ALA A 414 23.68 -6.01 9.73
C ALA A 414 24.33 -6.17 8.35
N MET A 415 25.63 -6.46 8.30
CA MET A 415 26.34 -6.67 7.04
C MET A 415 25.92 -7.98 6.35
N ALA A 416 25.73 -9.06 7.09
CA ALA A 416 25.24 -10.33 6.55
C ALA A 416 23.83 -10.18 5.95
N GLN A 417 22.94 -9.44 6.64
CA GLN A 417 21.61 -9.10 6.12
C GLN A 417 21.71 -8.26 4.84
N HIS A 418 22.62 -7.28 4.81
CA HIS A 418 22.86 -6.46 3.62
C HIS A 418 23.32 -7.30 2.42
N ILE A 419 24.31 -8.19 2.60
CA ILE A 419 24.77 -9.12 1.56
C ILE A 419 23.61 -9.97 1.06
N ARG A 420 22.88 -10.61 1.99
CA ARG A 420 21.75 -11.47 1.64
C ARG A 420 20.73 -10.73 0.78
N SER A 421 20.23 -9.58 1.23
CA SER A 421 19.21 -8.83 0.47
C SER A 421 19.75 -8.22 -0.83
N THR A 422 21.04 -7.92 -0.93
CA THR A 422 21.65 -7.36 -2.15
C THR A 422 21.76 -8.40 -3.26
N TYR A 423 22.17 -9.63 -2.91
CA TYR A 423 22.45 -10.69 -3.89
C TYR A 423 21.40 -11.82 -3.91
N ALA A 424 20.34 -11.75 -3.10
CA ALA A 424 19.27 -12.76 -3.12
C ALA A 424 18.62 -12.91 -4.52
N LYS A 425 18.56 -11.82 -5.31
CA LYS A 425 18.08 -11.86 -6.70
C LYS A 425 18.89 -12.76 -7.64
N TYR A 426 20.17 -12.99 -7.30
CA TYR A 426 21.07 -13.88 -8.03
C TYR A 426 21.13 -15.29 -7.41
N ASP A 427 20.20 -15.62 -6.51
CA ASP A 427 20.15 -16.89 -5.79
C ASP A 427 21.47 -17.23 -5.05
N LEU A 428 22.04 -16.20 -4.39
CA LEU A 428 23.22 -16.35 -3.54
C LEU A 428 22.97 -17.42 -2.46
N LYS A 429 23.84 -18.42 -2.43
CA LYS A 429 23.87 -19.41 -1.35
C LYS A 429 24.87 -18.96 -0.30
N ALA A 430 24.41 -18.67 0.92
CA ALA A 430 25.26 -18.28 2.04
C ALA A 430 25.13 -19.29 3.20
N PHE A 431 26.26 -19.73 3.75
CA PHE A 431 26.35 -20.75 4.81
C PHE A 431 27.19 -20.28 5.99
#